data_AF-A0A380Z0U0-F1
#
_entry.id   AF-A0A380Z0U0-F1
#
_cell.length_a   1.000
_cell.length_b   1.000
_cell.length_c   1.000
_cell.angle_alpha   90.00
_cell.angle_beta   90.00
_cell.angle_gamma   90.00
#
_symmetry.space_group_name_H-M   'P 1'
#
loop_
_entity.id
_entity.type
_entity.pdbx_description
1 polymer ?
#
loop_
_entity_poly.entity_id
_entity_poly.type
_entity_poly.pdbx_seq_one_letter_code
_entity_poly.pdbx_strand_id
1 'polypeptide(L)'
;MRKDHRYQDEEYVLENTEIKNFLSFLHSLPLEQGELTSINLTKRNLILKGEVISQEEFIALQKTLMNSNLFKYSKLTKFEPKGTRIFFEFNFNNNGYE
;
A
#
# COMPACT_ATOMS: atom_id res chain seq x y z
N MET A 1 -24.27 34.49 14.62
CA MET A 1 -23.02 34.41 13.85
C MET A 1 -22.65 32.93 13.69
N ARG A 2 -22.76 32.40 12.47
CA ARG A 2 -22.39 31.01 12.16
C ARG A 2 -20.87 30.94 12.05
N LYS A 3 -20.23 30.14 12.89
CA LYS A 3 -18.78 29.89 12.83
C LYS A 3 -18.54 28.80 11.80
N ASP A 4 -18.38 29.20 10.54
CA ASP A 4 -17.80 28.36 9.49
C ASP A 4 -16.28 28.22 9.74
N HIS A 5 -15.90 27.31 10.65
CA HIS A 5 -14.54 26.79 10.66
C HIS A 5 -14.53 25.53 9.82
N ARG A 6 -14.35 25.81 8.52
CA ARG A 6 -13.88 24.89 7.49
C ARG A 6 -12.98 23.83 8.12
N TYR A 7 -13.40 22.58 7.98
CA TYR A 7 -12.56 21.42 8.22
C TYR A 7 -11.24 21.65 7.47
N GLN A 8 -10.18 21.92 8.22
CA GLN A 8 -8.83 21.90 7.70
C GLN A 8 -8.54 20.45 7.34
N ASP A 9 -8.84 20.10 6.08
CA ASP A 9 -8.03 19.12 5.37
C ASP A 9 -6.63 19.74 5.27
N GLU A 10 -5.86 19.68 6.36
CA GLU A 10 -4.42 19.66 6.27
C GLU A 10 -4.10 18.40 5.45
N GLU A 11 -4.05 18.56 4.14
CA GLU A 11 -3.47 17.60 3.23
C GLU A 11 -2.03 17.42 3.69
N TYR A 12 -1.84 16.44 4.58
CA TYR A 12 -0.56 16.17 5.21
C TYR A 12 0.44 15.80 4.12
N VAL A 13 1.23 16.79 3.71
CA VAL A 13 2.24 16.65 2.66
C VAL A 13 3.27 15.62 3.13
N LEU A 14 3.54 14.64 2.27
CA LEU A 14 4.61 13.66 2.47
C LEU A 14 5.96 14.34 2.33
N GLU A 15 6.90 14.01 3.22
CA GLU A 15 8.25 14.51 3.11
C GLU A 15 8.99 13.86 1.93
N ASN A 16 9.93 14.59 1.33
CA ASN A 16 10.75 14.07 0.22
C ASN A 16 11.45 12.75 0.56
N THR A 17 11.86 12.56 1.82
CA THR A 17 12.48 11.32 2.30
C THR A 17 11.49 10.15 2.30
N GLU A 18 10.25 10.39 2.73
CA GLU A 18 9.18 9.38 2.72
C GLU A 18 8.84 8.95 1.29
N ILE A 19 8.73 9.92 0.37
CA ILE A 19 8.50 9.67 -1.06
C ILE A 19 9.65 8.85 -1.65
N LYS A 20 10.91 9.22 -1.39
CA LYS A 20 12.08 8.47 -1.88
C LYS A 20 12.11 7.03 -1.37
N ASN A 21 11.85 6.85 -0.08
CA ASN A 21 11.80 5.52 0.53
C ASN A 21 10.68 4.67 -0.09
N PHE A 22 9.53 5.28 -0.34
CA PHE A 22 8.41 4.61 -0.98
C PHE A 22 8.73 4.22 -2.43
N LEU A 23 9.30 5.12 -3.24
CA LEU A 23 9.71 4.81 -4.62
C LEU A 23 10.77 3.71 -4.67
N SER A 24 11.74 3.74 -3.76
CA SER A 24 12.75 2.69 -3.62
C SER A 24 12.12 1.36 -3.25
N PHE A 25 11.12 1.37 -2.36
CA PHE A 25 10.35 0.20 -2.02
C PHE A 25 9.58 -0.37 -3.22
N LEU A 26 8.90 0.47 -4.01
CA LEU A 26 8.19 0.00 -5.22
C LEU A 26 9.11 -0.70 -6.21
N HIS A 27 10.32 -0.17 -6.40
CA HIS A 27 11.34 -0.80 -7.25
C HIS A 27 11.81 -2.17 -6.72
N SER A 28 11.67 -2.43 -5.42
CA SER A 28 12.09 -3.69 -4.79
C SER A 28 11.02 -4.79 -4.83
N LEU A 29 9.82 -4.50 -5.35
CA LEU A 29 8.75 -5.48 -5.39
C LEU A 29 9.08 -6.63 -6.35
N PRO A 30 8.92 -7.90 -5.93
CA PRO A 30 9.24 -9.06 -6.75
C PRO A 30 8.08 -9.39 -7.70
N LEU A 31 7.70 -8.42 -8.53
CA LEU A 31 6.69 -8.60 -9.58
C LEU A 31 7.41 -8.89 -10.90
N GLU A 32 7.28 -10.13 -11.38
CA GLU A 32 7.83 -10.58 -12.66
C GLU A 32 6.77 -10.64 -13.75
N GLN A 33 5.58 -11.12 -13.39
CA GLN A 33 4.44 -11.32 -14.28
C GLN A 33 3.20 -10.52 -13.84
N GLY A 34 3.11 -10.21 -12.54
CA GLY A 34 2.09 -9.35 -11.98
C GLY A 34 2.35 -7.86 -12.19
N GLU A 35 1.38 -7.04 -11.81
CA GLU A 35 1.48 -5.59 -11.83
C GLU A 35 0.70 -4.94 -10.69
N LEU A 36 1.14 -3.74 -10.30
CA LEU A 36 0.34 -2.86 -9.46
C LEU A 36 -0.65 -2.09 -10.33
N THR A 37 -1.93 -2.16 -9.99
CA THR A 37 -3.00 -1.47 -10.71
C THR A 37 -3.38 -0.14 -10.07
N SER A 38 -3.14 0.00 -8.76
CA SER A 38 -3.39 1.25 -8.05
C SER A 38 -2.50 1.37 -6.82
N ILE A 39 -2.04 2.59 -6.59
CA ILE A 39 -1.27 2.98 -5.43
C ILE A 39 -1.90 4.25 -4.87
N ASN A 40 -2.22 4.25 -3.58
CA ASN A 40 -2.64 5.45 -2.87
C ASN A 40 -1.79 5.60 -1.62
N LEU A 41 -0.88 6.57 -1.63
CA LEU A 41 -0.02 6.91 -0.49
C LEU A 41 -0.44 8.27 0.07
N THR A 42 -0.73 8.29 1.36
CA THR A 42 -0.98 9.48 2.17
C THR A 42 -0.14 9.40 3.44
N LYS A 43 -0.05 10.46 4.23
CA LYS A 43 0.70 10.43 5.51
C LYS A 43 0.17 9.42 6.52
N ARG A 44 -1.11 9.05 6.42
CA ARG A 44 -1.80 8.15 7.38
C ARG A 44 -2.13 6.78 6.82
N ASN A 45 -2.14 6.62 5.52
CA ASN A 45 -2.61 5.40 4.88
C ASN A 45 -1.83 5.11 3.60
N LEU A 46 -1.59 3.83 3.35
CA LEU A 46 -1.03 3.30 2.14
C LEU A 46 -1.86 2.11 1.66
N ILE A 47 -2.44 2.26 0.47
CA ILE A 47 -3.19 1.21 -0.22
C ILE A 47 -2.40 0.78 -1.45
N LEU A 48 -2.09 -0.51 -1.54
CA LEU A 48 -1.53 -1.14 -2.73
C LEU A 48 -2.53 -2.14 -3.29
N LYS A 49 -2.83 -2.00 -4.57
CA LYS A 49 -3.66 -2.94 -5.33
C LYS A 49 -2.88 -3.44 -6.53
N GLY A 50 -3.12 -4.68 -6.87
CA GLY A 50 -2.51 -5.27 -8.03
C GLY A 50 -3.02 -6.67 -8.29
N GLU A 51 -2.33 -7.31 -9.20
CA GLU A 51 -2.55 -8.70 -9.55
C GLU A 51 -1.22 -9.41 -9.75
N VAL A 52 -1.21 -10.70 -9.48
CA VAL A 52 -0.09 -11.61 -9.75
C VAL A 52 -0.61 -12.84 -10.47
N ILE A 53 0.26 -13.50 -11.23
CA ILE A 53 -0.15 -14.68 -12.03
C ILE A 53 0.03 -15.97 -11.21
N SER A 54 1.06 -16.04 -10.37
CA SER A 54 1.37 -17.24 -9.59
C SER A 54 1.21 -17.02 -8.10
N GLN A 55 0.94 -18.11 -7.39
CA GLN A 55 0.88 -18.10 -5.93
C GLN A 55 2.29 -17.88 -5.33
N GLU A 56 3.33 -18.37 -5.99
CA GLU A 56 4.72 -18.14 -5.59
C GLU A 56 5.08 -16.65 -5.61
N GLU A 57 4.68 -15.94 -6.67
CA GLU A 57 4.86 -14.49 -6.81
C GLU A 57 4.09 -13.75 -5.73
N PHE A 58 2.83 -14.16 -5.44
CA PHE A 58 2.07 -13.59 -4.32
C PHE A 58 2.78 -13.75 -2.97
N ILE A 59 3.31 -14.94 -2.69
CA ILE A 59 4.02 -15.23 -1.43
C ILE A 59 5.31 -14.41 -1.33
N ALA A 60 6.06 -14.26 -2.43
CA ALA A 60 7.25 -13.43 -2.48
C ALA A 60 6.89 -11.96 -2.21
N LEU A 61 5.86 -11.45 -2.88
CA LEU A 61 5.34 -10.10 -2.67
C LEU A 61 4.94 -9.86 -1.21
N GLN A 62 4.15 -10.77 -0.63
CA GLN A 62 3.70 -10.68 0.76
C GLN A 62 4.88 -10.65 1.73
N LYS A 63 5.90 -11.48 1.52
CA LYS A 63 7.13 -11.48 2.34
C LYS A 63 7.88 -10.15 2.23
N THR A 64 8.05 -9.61 1.02
CA THR A 64 8.68 -8.31 0.81
C THR A 64 7.93 -7.18 1.51
N LEU A 65 6.59 -7.19 1.45
CA LEU A 65 5.74 -6.23 2.16
C LEU A 65 5.91 -6.33 3.68
N MET A 66 5.86 -7.54 4.24
CA MET A 66 5.99 -7.75 5.70
C MET A 66 7.38 -7.38 6.24
N ASN A 67 8.42 -7.49 5.41
CA ASN A 67 9.79 -7.12 5.77
C ASN A 67 10.08 -5.62 5.64
N SER A 68 9.21 -4.86 4.98
CA SER A 68 9.37 -3.42 4.83
C SER A 68 8.86 -2.67 6.05
N ASN A 69 9.64 -1.73 6.57
CA ASN A 69 9.20 -0.86 7.66
C ASN A 69 7.94 -0.03 7.31
N LEU A 70 7.71 0.23 6.03
CA LEU A 70 6.53 0.95 5.54
C LEU A 70 5.25 0.10 5.55
N PHE A 71 5.40 -1.23 5.46
CA PHE A 71 4.30 -2.18 5.25
C PHE A 71 4.20 -3.28 6.31
N LYS A 72 5.06 -3.25 7.34
CA LYS A 72 5.13 -4.27 8.39
C LYS A 72 3.80 -4.57 9.08
N TYR A 73 2.92 -3.56 9.19
CA TYR A 73 1.59 -3.70 9.79
C TYR A 73 0.46 -3.63 8.75
N SER A 74 0.77 -3.82 7.48
CA SER A 74 -0.24 -3.87 6.43
C SER A 74 -1.14 -5.09 6.60
N LYS A 75 -2.43 -4.92 6.30
CA LYS A 75 -3.44 -5.97 6.30
C LYS A 75 -3.81 -6.28 4.87
N LEU A 76 -3.88 -7.57 4.54
CA LEU A 76 -4.45 -8.05 3.28
C LEU A 76 -5.98 -7.90 3.38
N THR A 77 -6.53 -6.88 2.73
CA THR A 77 -7.98 -6.59 2.74
C THR A 77 -8.72 -7.28 1.60
N LYS A 78 -7.99 -7.69 0.55
CA LYS A 78 -8.55 -8.41 -0.59
C LYS A 78 -7.61 -9.50 -1.07
N PHE A 79 -8.16 -10.68 -1.29
CA PHE A 79 -7.48 -11.80 -1.95
C PHE A 79 -8.51 -12.55 -2.80
N GLU A 80 -8.46 -12.35 -4.12
CA GLU A 80 -9.40 -12.93 -5.08
C GLU A 80 -8.67 -13.65 -6.21
N PRO A 81 -8.50 -14.98 -6.13
CA PRO A 81 -8.05 -15.78 -7.26
C PRO A 81 -9.16 -15.85 -8.33
N LYS A 82 -8.84 -15.51 -9.58
CA LYS A 82 -9.71 -15.62 -10.76
C LYS A 82 -8.93 -16.19 -11.93
N GLY A 83 -9.20 -17.46 -12.25
CA GLY A 83 -8.47 -18.18 -13.29
C GLY A 83 -6.99 -18.29 -12.91
N THR A 84 -6.11 -17.79 -13.78
CA THR A 84 -4.65 -17.77 -13.58
C THR A 84 -4.15 -16.47 -12.93
N ARG A 85 -5.02 -15.65 -12.36
CA ARG A 85 -4.65 -14.38 -11.72
C ARG A 85 -5.12 -14.34 -10.28
N ILE A 86 -4.35 -13.68 -9.43
CA ILE A 86 -4.70 -13.41 -8.04
C ILE A 86 -4.75 -11.90 -7.88
N PHE A 87 -5.93 -11.36 -7.64
CA PHE A 87 -6.12 -9.94 -7.35
C PHE A 87 -5.94 -9.71 -5.85
N PHE A 88 -5.17 -8.70 -5.49
CA PHE A 88 -4.87 -8.41 -4.10
C PHE A 88 -5.05 -6.93 -3.74
N GLU A 89 -5.30 -6.69 -2.46
CA GLU A 89 -5.24 -5.36 -1.85
C GLU A 89 -4.60 -5.44 -0.47
N PHE A 90 -3.56 -4.64 -0.27
CA PHE A 90 -2.97 -4.39 1.04
C PHE A 90 -3.31 -2.98 1.48
N ASN A 91 -3.72 -2.85 2.73
CA ASN A 91 -3.99 -1.58 3.37
C ASN A 91 -3.13 -1.47 4.63
N PHE A 92 -2.36 -0.39 4.73
CA PHE A 92 -1.64 0.00 5.91
C PHE A 92 -2.17 1.34 6.42
N ASN A 93 -2.77 1.34 7.60
CA ASN A 93 -3.15 2.56 8.29
C ASN A 93 -2.17 2.85 9.42
N ASN A 94 -1.46 3.97 9.34
CA ASN A 94 -0.66 4.56 10.41
C ASN A 94 -1.54 5.28 11.44
N ASN A 95 -2.66 4.66 11.83
CA ASN A 95 -3.34 5.04 13.04
C ASN A 95 -2.66 4.26 14.16
N GLY A 96 -1.69 4.89 14.82
CA GLY A 96 -1.05 4.31 15.99
C GLY A 96 -2.12 3.89 17.00
N TYR A 97 -1.99 2.66 17.50
CA TYR A 97 -2.61 2.13 18.71
C TYR A 97 -4.12 2.38 18.90
N GLU A 98 -4.90 1.32 18.78
CA GLU A 98 -5.85 0.98 19.85
C GLU A 98 -5.49 -0.40 20.40
#